data_AF-L8GAB6-F1
#
_entry.id   AF-L8GAB6-F1
#
_cell.length_a   1.000
_cell.length_b   1.000
_cell.length_c   1.000
_cell.angle_alpha   90.00
_cell.angle_beta   90.00
_cell.angle_gamma   90.00
#
_symmetry.space_group_name_H-M   'P 1'
#
loop_
_entity.id
_entity.type
_entity.pdbx_description
1 polymer ?
#
loop_
_entity_poly.entity_id
_entity_poly.type
_entity_poly.pdbx_seq_one_letter_code
_entity_poly.pdbx_strand_id
1 'polypeptide(L)'
;MRALTEEETKVLFAKLANYTGTSLKNLIAPLDNSPNGDRYVFRLHQSRCYYVLLSIANLATSIARDQLLSLGTCLGKFTKTLKFRLHITALPILAAHARHKLWIKPNGEMPFLYGGHILKAHVGRWSEDCPEHQGIVVYSMNDTPLGFGVTARSTQEARRLDPTGIAAFRQADCGEFLRDEDTLFSTQVKGGGVEKNGEGERERGKFKDWSFGVEYI
;
A
#
# COMPACT_ATOMS: atom_id res chain seq x y z
N MET A 1 10.40 6.25 -18.20
CA MET A 1 9.43 6.56 -17.11
C MET A 1 8.74 7.86 -17.44
N ARG A 2 7.52 8.09 -16.94
CA ARG A 2 6.81 9.36 -17.17
C ARG A 2 6.37 10.02 -15.87
N ALA A 3 6.08 11.32 -15.93
CA ALA A 3 5.34 12.01 -14.87
C ALA A 3 3.89 11.49 -14.81
N LEU A 4 3.26 11.63 -13.64
CA LEU A 4 1.84 11.36 -13.46
C LEU A 4 1.03 12.47 -14.15
N THR A 5 -0.13 12.11 -14.69
CA THR A 5 -1.11 13.10 -15.16
C THR A 5 -1.76 13.80 -13.96
N GLU A 6 -2.47 14.90 -14.19
CA GLU A 6 -3.16 15.61 -13.11
C GLU A 6 -4.21 14.72 -12.42
N GLU A 7 -4.93 13.92 -13.19
CA GLU A 7 -5.94 12.98 -12.69
C GLU A 7 -5.30 11.86 -11.84
N GLU A 8 -4.23 11.23 -12.34
CA GLU A 8 -3.48 10.21 -11.59
C GLU A 8 -2.91 10.77 -10.29
N THR A 9 -2.44 12.02 -10.33
CA THR A 9 -1.90 12.73 -9.17
C THR A 9 -2.98 12.98 -8.13
N LYS A 10 -4.18 13.40 -8.53
CA LYS A 10 -5.33 13.57 -7.63
C LYS A 10 -5.71 12.24 -6.96
N VAL A 11 -5.79 11.15 -7.72
CA VAL A 11 -6.12 9.83 -7.17
C VAL A 11 -5.05 9.33 -6.20
N LEU A 12 -3.77 9.48 -6.55
CA LEU A 12 -2.66 9.09 -5.68
C LEU A 12 -2.73 9.86 -4.36
N PHE A 13 -2.80 11.19 -4.42
CA PHE A 13 -2.82 12.02 -3.21
C PHE A 13 -4.06 11.80 -2.37
N ALA A 14 -5.24 11.58 -2.96
CA ALA A 14 -6.43 11.20 -2.21
C ALA A 14 -6.20 9.90 -1.43
N LYS A 15 -5.57 8.90 -2.05
CA LYS A 15 -5.27 7.62 -1.36
C LYS A 15 -4.23 7.77 -0.25
N LEU A 16 -3.20 8.61 -0.43
CA LEU A 16 -2.17 8.87 0.58
C LEU A 16 -2.68 9.75 1.73
N ALA A 17 -3.54 10.73 1.44
CA ALA A 17 -4.17 11.61 2.42
C ALA A 17 -5.03 10.81 3.41
N ASN A 18 -5.63 9.70 2.97
CA ASN A 18 -6.38 8.81 3.86
C ASN A 18 -5.53 8.19 4.99
N TYR A 19 -4.20 8.14 4.86
CA TYR A 19 -3.32 7.64 5.93
C TYR A 19 -2.55 8.75 6.65
N THR A 20 -2.14 9.79 5.91
CA THR A 20 -1.23 10.83 6.40
C THR A 20 -1.91 12.14 6.78
N GLY A 21 -3.12 12.39 6.29
CA GLY A 21 -3.82 13.66 6.47
C GLY A 21 -3.05 14.84 5.88
N THR A 22 -2.86 15.90 6.67
CA THR A 22 -2.19 17.14 6.25
C THR A 22 -0.67 17.00 6.12
N SER A 23 -0.07 16.01 6.80
CA SER A 23 1.37 15.72 6.77
C SER A 23 1.88 15.24 5.40
N LEU A 24 0.98 14.98 4.45
CA LEU A 24 1.30 14.63 3.07
C LEU A 24 2.20 15.66 2.37
N LYS A 25 2.09 16.94 2.74
CA LYS A 25 2.93 18.03 2.19
C LYS A 25 4.41 17.80 2.48
N ASN A 26 4.74 17.13 3.58
CA ASN A 26 6.13 16.85 3.95
C ASN A 26 6.78 15.84 3.00
N LEU A 27 6.01 14.98 2.32
CA LEU A 27 6.55 14.01 1.36
C LEU A 27 7.06 14.65 0.08
N ILE A 28 6.60 15.85 -0.26
CA ILE A 28 6.97 16.58 -1.49
C ILE A 28 7.80 17.83 -1.19
N ALA A 29 8.08 18.11 0.08
CA ALA A 29 8.86 19.25 0.48
C ALA A 29 10.30 19.13 -0.06
N PRO A 30 10.92 20.25 -0.47
CA PRO A 30 12.35 20.28 -0.77
C PRO A 30 13.16 19.78 0.42
N LEU A 31 14.25 19.04 0.15
CA LEU A 31 15.15 18.57 1.20
C LEU A 31 16.01 19.70 1.79
N ASP A 32 16.21 20.76 1.02
CA ASP A 32 16.98 21.94 1.42
C ASP A 32 16.25 23.22 0.95
N ASN A 33 16.48 24.32 1.66
CA ASN A 33 15.93 25.65 1.33
C ASN A 33 16.68 26.31 0.16
N SER A 34 17.66 25.62 -0.43
CA SER A 34 18.35 26.06 -1.63
C SER A 34 17.40 26.16 -2.84
N PRO A 35 17.56 27.14 -3.74
CA PRO A 35 16.73 27.30 -4.94
C PRO A 35 16.66 26.05 -5.85
N ASN A 36 17.72 25.22 -5.80
CA ASN A 36 17.84 23.97 -6.57
C ASN A 36 17.87 22.72 -5.66
N GLY A 37 17.31 22.81 -4.46
CA GLY A 37 17.24 21.68 -3.53
C GLY A 37 16.57 20.46 -4.16
N ASP A 38 17.19 19.30 -4.02
CA ASP A 38 16.61 18.05 -4.49
C ASP A 38 15.30 17.77 -3.73
N ARG A 39 14.37 17.12 -4.42
CA ARG A 39 13.04 16.83 -3.88
C ARG A 39 12.57 15.48 -4.36
N TYR A 40 11.74 14.85 -3.55
CA TYR A 40 11.08 13.64 -3.99
C TYR A 40 9.97 13.93 -4.99
N VAL A 41 9.91 13.11 -6.03
CA VAL A 41 8.91 13.17 -7.08
C VAL A 41 8.29 11.80 -7.30
N PHE A 42 7.04 11.81 -7.76
CA PHE A 42 6.36 10.59 -8.19
C PHE A 42 6.60 10.37 -9.69
N ARG A 43 6.94 9.14 -10.04
CA ARG A 43 7.11 8.69 -11.43
C ARG A 43 6.29 7.45 -11.68
N LEU A 44 5.71 7.36 -12.86
CA LEU A 44 4.97 6.18 -13.30
C LEU A 44 5.84 5.35 -14.26
N HIS A 45 5.89 4.05 -13.99
CA HIS A 45 6.48 3.07 -14.87
C HIS A 45 5.62 1.80 -14.87
N GLN A 46 5.15 1.39 -16.06
CA GLN A 46 4.30 0.20 -16.24
C GLN A 46 3.15 0.09 -15.20
N SER A 47 2.39 1.18 -15.07
CA SER A 47 1.26 1.33 -14.14
C SER A 47 1.62 1.31 -12.65
N ARG A 48 2.90 1.24 -12.28
CA ARG A 48 3.40 1.36 -10.91
C ARG A 48 3.90 2.76 -10.64
N CYS A 49 3.58 3.28 -9.46
CA CYS A 49 4.01 4.58 -9.00
C CYS A 49 5.21 4.43 -8.07
N TYR A 50 6.29 5.13 -8.39
CA TYR A 50 7.54 5.13 -7.67
C TYR A 50 7.79 6.50 -7.02
N TYR A 51 8.28 6.46 -5.78
CA TYR A 51 8.73 7.60 -5.01
C TYR A 51 10.27 7.63 -5.03
N VAL A 52 10.84 8.71 -5.59
CA VAL A 52 12.27 8.82 -5.85
C VAL A 52 12.72 10.28 -5.85
N LEU A 53 14.01 10.53 -5.61
CA LEU A 53 14.62 11.84 -5.77
C LEU A 53 14.58 12.31 -7.24
N LEU A 54 14.42 13.61 -7.45
CA LEU A 54 14.35 14.21 -8.78
C LEU A 54 15.66 14.01 -9.55
N SER A 55 16.81 14.14 -8.88
CA SER A 55 18.13 13.87 -9.47
C SER A 55 18.22 12.46 -10.06
N ILE A 56 17.84 11.45 -9.28
CA ILE A 56 17.84 10.03 -9.69
C ILE A 56 16.80 9.79 -10.79
N ALA A 57 15.62 10.40 -10.70
CA ALA A 57 14.58 10.26 -11.72
C ALA A 57 15.03 10.81 -13.09
N ASN A 58 15.82 11.88 -13.10
CA ASN A 58 16.37 12.47 -14.31
C ASN A 58 17.50 11.61 -14.89
N LEU A 59 18.35 11.01 -14.06
CA LEU A 59 19.37 10.06 -14.55
C LEU A 59 18.73 8.81 -15.17
N ALA A 60 17.64 8.33 -14.58
CA ALA A 60 16.92 7.16 -15.06
C ALA A 60 16.28 7.32 -16.45
N THR A 61 16.24 8.53 -17.02
CA THR A 61 15.75 8.73 -18.39
C THR A 61 16.71 8.20 -19.45
N SER A 62 17.98 7.94 -19.10
CA SER A 62 18.96 7.34 -20.02
C SER A 62 18.74 5.84 -20.27
N ILE A 63 17.96 5.17 -19.40
CA ILE A 63 17.71 3.73 -19.48
C ILE A 63 16.43 3.48 -20.28
N ALA A 64 16.49 2.54 -21.23
CA ALA A 64 15.34 2.16 -22.04
C ALA A 64 14.20 1.63 -21.17
N ARG A 65 12.95 1.89 -21.58
CA ARG A 65 11.75 1.51 -20.81
C ARG A 65 11.72 0.02 -20.48
N ASP A 66 12.10 -0.84 -21.42
CA ASP A 66 11.98 -2.29 -21.23
C ASP A 66 13.10 -2.87 -20.37
N GLN A 67 14.19 -2.13 -20.21
CA GLN A 67 15.34 -2.51 -19.36
C GLN A 67 15.21 -1.99 -17.92
N LEU A 68 14.33 -1.02 -17.68
CA LEU A 68 14.13 -0.43 -16.35
C LEU A 68 13.08 -1.22 -15.56
N LEU A 69 13.51 -1.99 -14.56
CA LEU A 69 12.62 -2.80 -13.70
C LEU A 69 11.92 -1.97 -12.61
N SER A 70 12.71 -1.33 -11.75
CA SER A 70 12.22 -0.55 -10.61
C SER A 70 13.15 0.63 -10.32
N LEU A 71 12.65 1.62 -9.58
CA LEU A 71 13.44 2.78 -9.21
C LEU A 71 12.91 3.42 -7.93
N GLY A 72 13.77 3.57 -6.93
CA GLY A 72 13.36 4.09 -5.63
C GLY A 72 12.35 3.16 -4.95
N THR A 73 11.36 3.74 -4.26
CA THR A 73 10.36 2.97 -3.53
C THR A 73 9.06 2.88 -4.31
N CYS A 74 8.60 1.67 -4.63
CA CYS A 74 7.27 1.47 -5.22
C CYS A 74 6.20 1.77 -4.17
N LEU A 75 5.30 2.71 -4.43
CA LEU A 75 4.18 2.98 -3.52
C LEU A 75 2.99 2.07 -3.81
N GLY A 76 2.83 1.64 -5.05
CA GLY A 76 1.66 0.88 -5.47
C GLY A 76 1.46 0.94 -6.97
N LYS A 77 0.28 0.50 -7.40
CA LYS A 77 -0.09 0.45 -8.82
C LYS A 77 -1.48 1.02 -9.08
N PHE A 78 -1.65 1.59 -10.26
CA PHE A 78 -2.96 1.94 -10.79
C PHE A 78 -3.62 0.69 -11.39
N THR A 79 -4.90 0.52 -11.08
CA THR A 79 -5.75 -0.48 -11.73
C THR A 79 -6.19 0.02 -13.11
N LYS A 80 -6.76 -0.87 -13.93
CA LYS A 80 -7.37 -0.49 -15.21
C LYS A 80 -8.51 0.53 -15.06
N THR A 81 -9.15 0.55 -13.89
CA THR A 81 -10.23 1.47 -13.51
C THR A 81 -9.71 2.76 -12.85
N LEU A 82 -8.42 3.07 -13.03
CA LEU A 82 -7.76 4.26 -12.48
C LEU A 82 -7.78 4.36 -10.94
N LYS A 83 -8.06 3.28 -10.22
CA LYS A 83 -7.96 3.24 -8.75
C LYS A 83 -6.52 2.96 -8.35
N PHE A 84 -6.03 3.62 -7.29
CA PHE A 84 -4.69 3.37 -6.78
C PHE A 84 -4.69 2.30 -5.68
N ARG A 85 -4.03 1.17 -5.94
CA ARG A 85 -3.78 0.12 -4.95
C ARG A 85 -2.41 0.36 -4.31
N LEU A 86 -2.43 0.74 -3.04
CA LEU A 86 -1.25 0.93 -2.22
C LEU A 86 -0.59 -0.44 -1.92
N HIS A 87 0.73 -0.52 -2.03
CA HIS A 87 1.51 -1.72 -1.72
C HIS A 87 2.18 -1.58 -0.35
N ILE A 88 2.51 -2.71 0.28
CA ILE A 88 3.22 -2.73 1.56
C ILE A 88 4.58 -2.03 1.54
N THR A 89 5.23 -1.98 0.37
CA THR A 89 6.50 -1.26 0.15
C THR A 89 6.43 0.22 0.48
N ALA A 90 5.23 0.83 0.50
CA ALA A 90 5.03 2.23 0.93
C ALA A 90 5.11 2.43 2.45
N LEU A 91 5.11 1.35 3.25
CA LEU A 91 4.99 1.40 4.70
C LEU A 91 6.05 2.27 5.39
N PRO A 92 7.37 2.19 5.06
CA PRO A 92 8.37 3.01 5.74
C PRO A 92 8.14 4.51 5.55
N ILE A 93 7.65 4.91 4.37
CA ILE A 93 7.39 6.32 4.04
C ILE A 93 6.13 6.81 4.76
N LEU A 94 5.06 6.02 4.73
CA LEU A 94 3.77 6.45 5.29
C LEU A 94 3.69 6.29 6.81
N ALA A 95 4.38 5.32 7.39
CA ALA A 95 4.41 5.08 8.83
C ALA A 95 4.89 6.33 9.60
N ALA A 96 5.93 7.00 9.10
CA ALA A 96 6.50 8.21 9.71
C ALA A 96 5.51 9.39 9.77
N HIS A 97 4.55 9.44 8.85
CA HIS A 97 3.59 10.53 8.71
C HIS A 97 2.14 10.11 8.98
N ALA A 98 1.93 8.90 9.52
CA ALA A 98 0.59 8.35 9.74
C ALA A 98 -0.17 9.15 10.79
N ARG A 99 -1.37 9.62 10.43
CA ARG A 99 -2.26 10.35 11.34
C ARG A 99 -2.87 9.43 12.39
N HIS A 100 -3.36 8.28 11.96
CA HIS A 100 -3.99 7.29 12.83
C HIS A 100 -3.21 5.99 12.82
N LYS A 101 -2.94 5.50 14.02
CA LYS A 101 -2.12 4.32 14.30
C LYS A 101 -2.89 3.36 15.22
N LEU A 102 -2.72 2.06 14.97
CA LEU A 102 -3.27 0.98 15.78
C LEU A 102 -2.15 0.01 16.12
N TRP A 103 -1.95 -0.24 17.41
CA TRP A 103 -0.99 -1.21 17.92
C TRP A 103 -1.69 -2.52 18.21
N ILE A 104 -1.20 -3.60 17.60
CA ILE A 104 -1.70 -4.95 17.85
C ILE A 104 -0.86 -5.63 18.93
N LYS A 105 -1.53 -6.40 19.77
CA LYS A 105 -0.92 -7.25 20.79
C LYS A 105 -0.18 -8.42 20.13
N PRO A 106 0.81 -9.03 20.80
CA PRO A 106 1.57 -10.15 20.25
C PRO A 106 0.74 -11.34 19.76
N ASN A 107 -0.39 -11.63 20.44
CA ASN A 107 -1.30 -12.71 20.03
C ASN A 107 -1.99 -12.45 18.67
N GLY A 108 -2.11 -11.19 18.26
CA GLY A 108 -2.72 -10.77 17.00
C GLY A 108 -1.74 -10.50 15.87
N GLU A 109 -0.43 -10.51 16.14
CA GLU A 109 0.60 -10.20 15.13
C GLU A 109 0.64 -11.23 14.00
N MET A 110 0.78 -12.50 14.35
CA MET A 110 0.81 -13.58 13.35
C MET A 110 -0.48 -13.66 12.53
N PRO A 111 -1.69 -13.65 13.13
CA PRO A 111 -2.94 -13.58 12.36
C PRO A 111 -2.98 -12.43 11.35
N PHE A 112 -2.49 -11.24 11.73
CA PHE A 112 -2.46 -10.09 10.84
C PHE A 112 -1.44 -10.26 9.71
N LEU A 113 -0.21 -10.71 10.00
CA LEU A 113 0.84 -10.96 9.01
C LEU A 113 0.52 -12.13 8.07
N TYR A 114 -0.42 -13.00 8.44
CA TYR A 114 -1.00 -14.00 7.55
C TYR A 114 -2.25 -13.51 6.81
N GLY A 115 -2.51 -12.21 6.78
CA GLY A 115 -3.59 -11.59 5.99
C GLY A 115 -4.95 -11.57 6.69
N GLY A 116 -5.01 -11.95 7.97
CA GLY A 116 -6.22 -11.84 8.78
C GLY A 116 -6.59 -10.40 9.12
N HIS A 117 -7.88 -10.18 9.40
CA HIS A 117 -8.36 -8.90 9.93
C HIS A 117 -8.01 -8.74 11.41
N ILE A 118 -8.03 -7.49 11.88
CA ILE A 118 -7.70 -7.17 13.27
C ILE A 118 -8.99 -7.28 14.08
N LEU A 119 -9.04 -8.25 14.98
CA LEU A 119 -10.14 -8.43 15.93
C LEU A 119 -9.94 -7.53 17.15
N LYS A 120 -11.01 -7.19 17.84
CA LYS A 120 -10.97 -6.39 19.06
C LYS A 120 -10.05 -7.01 20.13
N ALA A 121 -10.03 -8.34 20.27
CA ALA A 121 -9.13 -9.04 21.18
C ALA A 121 -7.64 -8.72 20.95
N HIS A 122 -7.26 -8.49 19.69
CA HIS A 122 -5.90 -8.21 19.25
C HIS A 122 -5.50 -6.75 19.42
N VAL A 123 -6.45 -5.83 19.63
CA VAL A 123 -6.15 -4.40 19.77
C VAL A 123 -5.46 -4.14 21.11
N GLY A 124 -4.28 -3.55 21.07
CA GLY A 124 -3.51 -3.06 22.21
C GLY A 124 -3.75 -1.58 22.46
N ARG A 125 -3.13 -0.72 21.64
CA ARG A 125 -3.30 0.75 21.68
C ARG A 125 -3.96 1.23 20.40
N TRP A 126 -4.74 2.29 20.47
CA TRP A 126 -5.39 2.90 19.30
C TRP A 126 -5.37 4.40 19.46
N SER A 127 -5.05 5.10 18.37
CA SER A 127 -5.23 6.55 18.28
C SER A 127 -6.67 6.98 18.63
N GLU A 128 -6.78 8.05 19.39
CA GLU A 128 -8.07 8.65 19.73
C GLU A 128 -8.70 9.31 18.50
N ASP A 129 -10.03 9.51 18.56
CA ASP A 129 -10.83 10.18 17.54
C ASP A 129 -10.62 9.67 16.10
N CYS A 130 -10.40 8.36 15.94
CA CYS A 130 -10.35 7.74 14.62
C CYS A 130 -11.79 7.44 14.15
N PRO A 131 -12.26 8.01 13.03
CA PRO A 131 -13.56 7.70 12.47
C PRO A 131 -13.63 6.26 11.95
N GLU A 132 -14.84 5.80 11.64
CA GLU A 132 -15.04 4.59 10.84
C GLU A 132 -14.56 4.82 9.38
N HIS A 133 -14.13 3.74 8.71
CA HIS A 133 -13.65 3.75 7.32
C HIS A 133 -12.42 4.64 7.06
N GLN A 134 -11.64 4.92 8.10
CA GLN A 134 -10.42 5.70 8.02
C GLN A 134 -9.19 4.80 7.79
N GLY A 135 -8.26 5.24 6.95
CA GLY A 135 -6.97 4.58 6.76
C GLY A 135 -6.10 4.67 8.01
N ILE A 136 -5.56 3.54 8.45
CA ILE A 136 -4.67 3.42 9.62
C ILE A 136 -3.39 2.68 9.26
N VAL A 137 -2.32 3.00 9.98
CA VAL A 137 -1.09 2.20 9.97
C VAL A 137 -1.07 1.31 11.20
N VAL A 138 -0.81 0.03 10.98
CA VAL A 138 -0.79 -1.01 12.00
C VAL A 138 0.63 -1.18 12.50
N TYR A 139 0.82 -1.23 13.82
CA TYR A 139 2.09 -1.37 14.51
C TYR A 139 2.05 -2.58 15.45
N SER A 140 3.21 -3.19 15.69
CA SER A 140 3.42 -4.08 16.83
C SER A 140 3.47 -3.28 18.13
N MET A 141 3.36 -3.94 19.29
CA MET A 141 3.54 -3.26 20.59
C MET A 141 4.92 -2.61 20.77
N ASN A 142 5.92 -3.02 19.99
CA ASN A 142 7.29 -2.51 20.01
C ASN A 142 7.52 -1.33 19.04
N ASP A 143 6.46 -0.68 18.57
CA ASP A 143 6.52 0.45 17.63
C ASP A 143 7.12 0.11 16.25
N THR A 144 7.19 -1.18 15.90
CA THR A 144 7.51 -1.63 14.54
C THR A 144 6.26 -1.57 13.65
N PRO A 145 6.28 -0.86 12.51
CA PRO A 145 5.16 -0.85 11.57
C PRO A 145 4.99 -2.21 10.87
N LEU A 146 3.76 -2.71 10.80
CA LEU A 146 3.43 -4.03 10.28
C LEU A 146 2.61 -3.99 8.98
N GLY A 147 1.84 -2.92 8.76
CA GLY A 147 1.02 -2.82 7.55
C GLY A 147 -0.01 -1.70 7.57
N PHE A 148 -0.94 -1.79 6.62
CA PHE A 148 -2.05 -0.87 6.44
C PHE A 148 -3.37 -1.52 6.77
N GLY A 149 -4.28 -0.75 7.35
CA GLY A 149 -5.65 -1.15 7.61
C GLY A 149 -6.64 -0.03 7.35
N VAL A 150 -7.92 -0.37 7.38
CA VAL A 150 -9.04 0.58 7.39
C VAL A 150 -9.88 0.27 8.61
N THR A 151 -10.28 1.28 9.37
CA THR A 151 -11.12 1.09 10.55
C THR A 151 -12.48 0.52 10.15
N ALA A 152 -12.91 -0.52 10.86
CA ALA A 152 -14.23 -1.11 10.68
C ALA A 152 -15.28 -0.41 11.56
N ARG A 153 -14.84 0.29 12.61
CA ARG A 153 -15.68 1.10 13.52
C ARG A 153 -14.87 2.29 14.02
N SER A 154 -15.55 3.31 14.54
CA SER A 154 -14.88 4.42 15.21
C SER A 154 -14.14 3.97 16.48
N THR A 155 -13.16 4.75 16.95
CA THR A 155 -12.43 4.42 18.21
C THR A 155 -13.38 4.26 19.39
N GLN A 156 -14.47 5.04 19.46
CA GLN A 156 -15.43 4.99 20.56
C GLN A 156 -16.27 3.71 20.54
N GLU A 157 -16.76 3.32 19.37
CA GLU A 157 -17.53 2.08 19.19
C GLU A 157 -16.66 0.84 19.34
N ALA A 158 -15.42 0.91 18.86
CA ALA A 158 -14.46 -0.18 18.99
C ALA A 158 -14.10 -0.52 20.44
N ARG A 159 -14.36 0.37 21.41
CA ARG A 159 -14.25 0.05 22.85
C ARG A 159 -15.37 -0.87 23.34
N ARG A 160 -16.53 -0.84 22.68
CA ARG A 160 -17.75 -1.61 23.04
C ARG A 160 -17.92 -2.90 22.23
N LEU A 161 -17.08 -3.11 21.21
CA LEU A 161 -17.11 -4.32 20.40
C LEU A 161 -16.84 -5.58 21.23
N ASP A 162 -17.50 -6.67 20.86
CA ASP A 162 -17.16 -8.01 21.31
C ASP A 162 -15.70 -8.35 20.94
N PRO A 163 -14.95 -9.13 21.76
CA PRO A 163 -13.57 -9.52 21.45
C PRO A 163 -13.37 -10.16 20.07
N THR A 164 -14.38 -10.84 19.53
CA THR A 164 -14.36 -11.47 18.20
C THR A 164 -14.76 -10.51 17.08
N GLY A 165 -15.28 -9.32 17.42
CA GLY A 165 -15.66 -8.30 16.46
C GLY A 165 -14.45 -7.74 15.70
N ILE A 166 -14.64 -7.47 14.42
CA ILE A 166 -13.61 -6.85 13.57
C ILE A 166 -13.45 -5.38 13.97
N ALA A 167 -12.26 -5.02 14.43
CA ALA A 167 -11.89 -3.65 14.75
C ALA A 167 -11.37 -2.91 13.51
N ALA A 168 -10.56 -3.57 12.68
CA ALA A 168 -10.04 -3.00 11.44
C ALA A 168 -9.85 -4.05 10.34
N PHE A 169 -10.18 -3.66 9.11
CA PHE A 169 -9.97 -4.44 7.91
C PHE A 169 -8.52 -4.31 7.45
N ARG A 170 -7.84 -5.45 7.28
CA ARG A 170 -6.50 -5.51 6.73
C ARG A 170 -6.51 -5.05 5.27
N GLN A 171 -5.55 -4.20 4.88
CA GLN A 171 -5.35 -3.76 3.50
C GLN A 171 -4.08 -4.36 2.90
N ALA A 172 -2.96 -4.25 3.60
CA ALA A 172 -1.68 -4.86 3.23
C ALA A 172 -0.85 -5.11 4.50
N ASP A 173 0.01 -6.13 4.50
CA ASP A 173 0.86 -6.48 5.63
C ASP A 173 2.26 -6.93 5.18
N CYS A 174 3.24 -6.87 6.07
CA CYS A 174 4.63 -7.24 5.77
C CYS A 174 4.81 -8.72 5.43
N GLY A 175 3.86 -9.59 5.77
CA GLY A 175 3.87 -10.98 5.31
C GLY A 175 3.66 -11.11 3.79
N GLU A 176 3.19 -10.08 3.10
CA GLU A 176 3.15 -10.05 1.62
C GLU A 176 4.55 -10.17 1.00
N PHE A 177 5.62 -9.75 1.68
CA PHE A 177 6.98 -9.91 1.17
C PHE A 177 7.37 -11.38 0.96
N LEU A 178 6.76 -12.30 1.71
CA LEU A 178 7.00 -13.74 1.59
C LEU A 178 5.94 -14.46 0.74
N ARG A 179 4.77 -13.86 0.57
CA ARG A 179 3.60 -14.51 -0.05
C ARG A 179 3.31 -14.04 -1.46
N ASP A 180 3.57 -12.76 -1.75
CA ASP A 180 3.16 -12.07 -2.97
C ASP A 180 4.35 -11.41 -3.70
N GLU A 181 5.54 -12.02 -3.62
CA GLU A 181 6.77 -11.48 -4.23
C GLU A 181 6.59 -11.17 -5.74
N ASP A 182 5.93 -12.06 -6.47
CA ASP A 182 5.63 -11.89 -7.88
C ASP A 182 4.75 -10.66 -8.12
N THR A 183 3.73 -10.44 -7.29
CA THR A 183 2.83 -9.29 -7.49
C THR A 183 3.49 -7.97 -7.05
N LEU A 184 4.39 -8.01 -6.08
CA LEU A 184 5.08 -6.82 -5.58
C LEU A 184 6.15 -6.34 -6.56
N PHE A 185 6.94 -7.25 -7.15
CA PHE A 185 8.13 -6.90 -7.92
C PHE A 185 8.06 -7.23 -9.42
N SER A 186 7.18 -8.14 -9.87
CA SER A 186 7.11 -8.43 -11.31
C SER A 186 6.48 -7.27 -12.09
N THR A 187 7.22 -6.81 -13.07
CA THR A 187 6.76 -6.00 -14.18
C THR A 187 6.18 -6.96 -15.22
N GLN A 188 4.89 -6.85 -15.55
CA GLN A 188 4.34 -7.62 -16.67
C GLN A 188 4.95 -7.08 -17.97
N VAL A 189 6.14 -7.56 -18.30
CA VAL A 189 6.72 -7.41 -19.63
C VAL A 189 5.83 -8.23 -20.54
N LYS A 190 5.05 -7.58 -21.40
CA LYS A 190 4.49 -8.24 -22.59
C LYS A 190 5.66 -8.57 -23.52
N GLY A 191 6.40 -9.62 -23.18
CA GLY A 191 7.35 -10.25 -24.08
C GLY A 191 6.58 -11.09 -25.09
N GLY A 192 6.84 -10.84 -26.37
CA GLY A 192 6.37 -11.66 -27.48
C GLY A 192 6.71 -13.14 -27.27
N GLY A 193 5.86 -13.99 -27.83
CA GLY A 193 5.79 -15.40 -27.50
C GLY A 193 7.08 -16.19 -27.70
N VAL A 194 7.24 -17.20 -26.85
CA VAL A 194 7.68 -18.52 -27.26
C VAL A 194 6.72 -19.49 -26.58
N GLU A 195 5.86 -20.13 -27.37
CA GLU A 195 5.19 -21.37 -26.99
C GLU A 195 6.26 -22.37 -26.53
N LYS A 196 6.22 -22.74 -25.25
CA LYS A 196 6.73 -24.04 -24.84
C LYS A 196 5.52 -24.98 -24.77
N ASN A 197 5.27 -25.64 -25.89
CA ASN A 197 4.55 -26.91 -25.90
C ASN A 197 5.29 -27.89 -24.98
N GLY A 198 4.57 -28.53 -24.05
CA GLY A 198 5.15 -29.54 -23.17
C GLY A 198 4.34 -29.79 -21.90
N GLU A 199 3.22 -30.49 -22.08
CA GLU A 199 2.67 -31.52 -21.18
C GLU A 199 2.47 -31.23 -19.69
N GLY A 200 1.20 -31.26 -19.25
CA GLY A 200 0.86 -31.51 -17.84
C GLY A 200 -0.34 -30.78 -17.27
N GLU A 201 -1.43 -30.58 -18.03
CA GLU A 201 -2.65 -29.98 -17.50
C GLU A 201 -3.44 -31.01 -16.66
N ARG A 202 -3.12 -31.11 -15.37
CA ARG A 202 -4.03 -31.68 -14.37
C ARG A 202 -5.09 -30.62 -14.07
N GLU A 203 -6.32 -30.91 -14.47
CA GLU A 203 -7.52 -30.19 -14.06
C GLU A 203 -7.50 -29.94 -12.54
N ARG A 204 -7.35 -28.68 -12.12
CA ARG A 204 -7.78 -28.21 -10.82
C ARG A 204 -8.89 -27.20 -11.03
N GLY A 205 -10.07 -27.58 -10.55
CA GLY A 205 -11.35 -26.96 -10.82
C GLY A 205 -11.36 -25.44 -10.62
N LYS A 206 -12.14 -24.80 -11.49
CA LYS A 206 -12.55 -23.39 -11.41
C LYS A 206 -13.13 -23.09 -10.02
N PHE A 207 -12.33 -22.53 -9.12
CA PHE A 207 -12.88 -21.75 -8.01
C PHE A 207 -13.29 -20.40 -8.60
N LYS A 208 -14.61 -20.24 -8.78
CA LYS A 208 -15.22 -18.96 -9.16
C LYS A 208 -14.93 -17.95 -8.06
N ASP A 209 -14.26 -16.87 -8.45
CA ASP A 209 -14.01 -15.69 -7.65
C ASP A 209 -15.37 -15.04 -7.30
N TRP A 210 -15.87 -15.32 -6.09
CA TRP A 210 -17.04 -14.67 -5.49
C TRP A 210 -16.56 -13.50 -4.63
N SER A 211 -15.92 -12.53 -5.27
CA SER A 211 -15.69 -11.21 -4.69
C SER A 211 -16.99 -10.41 -4.85
N PHE A 212 -17.93 -10.61 -3.93
CA PHE A 212 -19.14 -9.81 -3.82
C PHE A 212 -18.77 -8.33 -3.69
N GLY A 213 -19.28 -7.53 -4.62
CA GLY A 213 -19.27 -6.08 -4.49
C GLY A 213 -20.12 -5.68 -3.28
N VAL A 214 -19.50 -4.94 -2.37
CA VAL A 214 -20.24 -4.10 -1.43
C VAL A 214 -20.36 -2.74 -2.10
N GLU A 215 -21.47 -2.56 -2.83
CA GLU A 215 -22.05 -1.25 -3.12
C GLU A 215 -22.84 -0.76 -1.91
N TYR A 216 -22.99 0.57 -1.79
CA TYR A 216 -23.66 1.37 -0.75
C TYR A 216 -22.88 1.43 0.57
N ILE A 217 -22.44 2.60 1.08
CA ILE A 217 -23.01 3.96 1.09
C ILE A 217 -21.89 4.99 0.82
#